data_AF-A0A8T3PF67-F1
#
_entry.id   AF-A0A8T3PF67-F1
#
_cell.length_a   1.000
_cell.length_b   1.000
_cell.length_c   1.000
_cell.angle_alpha   90.00
_cell.angle_beta   90.00
_cell.angle_gamma   90.00
#
_symmetry.space_group_name_H-M   'P 1'
#
loop_
_entity.id
_entity.type
_entity.pdbx_description
1 polymer ?
#
loop_
_entity_poly.entity_id
_entity_poly.type
_entity_poly.pdbx_seq_one_letter_code
_entity_poly.pdbx_strand_id
1 'polypeptide(L)'
;MSLRGSGSDRPCSIDPTAPSTDPEHDAICRSVAAGITYVVAAGNDSTDASRFVPAAYEEVITVSALADTDGRRGGSGPLTCLTSAGREIDDIFAKSSNRGPDIDLIAPGACILSLARDPAVAGPAGAPPGTKVMSGTSMSAPTVAGAAARYLATYPGTSPAGVRTALRAAATLDWAASTDPDGDPDRLLDVAGVDGPVALALWSSPTELAFGSGAADAAVAVHLTRSGGFDGTVTLTVEAPSAIGATLDDWTLSGLGGVTSTLHLSVAAGAATGDHEVRIDAATSTGLTARTTLIVRVDHAPPVLVGPRRTTAQAWRATRCDSPSMAVRGSGSHSPTGSPRP
;
A
#
# COMPACT_ATOMS: atom_id res chain seq x y z
N MET A 1 19.68 -15.80 -12.41
CA MET A 1 20.82 -15.83 -13.36
C MET A 1 21.18 -14.39 -13.70
N SER A 2 22.45 -14.02 -13.72
CA SER A 2 22.92 -12.74 -14.28
C SER A 2 23.63 -13.08 -15.58
N LEU A 3 22.89 -13.06 -16.68
CA LEU A 3 23.47 -13.27 -18.00
C LEU A 3 23.80 -11.91 -18.60
N ARG A 4 24.96 -11.82 -19.25
CA ARG A 4 25.36 -10.71 -20.11
C ARG A 4 25.29 -11.28 -21.53
N GLY A 5 24.36 -10.79 -22.33
CA GLY A 5 24.15 -11.27 -23.69
C GLY A 5 23.80 -10.13 -24.64
N SER A 6 23.95 -10.39 -25.94
CA SER A 6 23.33 -9.57 -26.99
C SER A 6 21.89 -10.07 -27.20
N GLY A 7 20.92 -9.18 -27.15
CA GLY A 7 19.51 -9.46 -27.40
C GLY A 7 18.73 -8.17 -27.60
N SER A 8 17.47 -8.27 -27.99
CA SER A 8 16.60 -7.10 -28.20
C SER A 8 15.39 -7.22 -27.29
N ASP A 9 15.12 -6.20 -26.48
CA ASP A 9 13.81 -6.04 -25.85
C ASP A 9 12.76 -5.85 -26.95
N ARG A 10 11.98 -6.90 -27.19
CA ARG A 10 10.93 -6.95 -28.21
C ARG A 10 9.74 -7.67 -27.59
N PRO A 11 8.51 -7.43 -28.07
CA PRO A 11 7.37 -8.23 -27.65
C PRO A 11 7.57 -9.69 -28.02
N CYS A 12 7.06 -10.61 -27.19
CA CYS A 12 6.95 -12.03 -27.54
C CYS A 12 6.14 -12.22 -28.83
N SER A 13 6.84 -12.26 -29.95
CA SER A 13 6.32 -12.44 -31.31
C SER A 13 6.98 -13.69 -31.86
N ILE A 14 6.44 -14.85 -31.48
CA ILE A 14 6.97 -16.14 -31.92
C ILE A 14 6.42 -16.40 -33.32
N ASP A 15 7.19 -16.05 -34.35
CA ASP A 15 7.03 -16.65 -35.67
C ASP A 15 7.85 -17.95 -35.71
N PRO A 16 7.22 -19.14 -35.64
CA PRO A 16 7.94 -20.42 -35.62
C PRO A 16 8.65 -20.73 -36.94
N THR A 17 8.44 -19.92 -37.98
CA THR A 17 9.00 -20.12 -39.33
C THR A 17 10.14 -19.16 -39.67
N ALA A 18 10.36 -18.11 -38.86
CA ALA A 18 11.45 -17.16 -39.03
C ALA A 18 12.72 -17.62 -38.28
N PRO A 19 13.93 -17.36 -38.83
CA PRO A 19 15.17 -17.53 -38.06
C PRO A 19 15.17 -16.58 -36.86
N SER A 20 15.37 -17.13 -35.65
CA SER A 20 15.43 -16.32 -34.44
C SER A 20 16.70 -15.47 -34.41
N THR A 21 16.54 -14.15 -34.25
CA THR A 21 17.65 -13.22 -33.98
C THR A 21 17.93 -13.05 -32.49
N ASP A 22 17.08 -13.61 -31.63
CA ASP A 22 17.24 -13.62 -30.17
C ASP A 22 16.68 -14.96 -29.62
N PRO A 23 17.49 -16.03 -29.66
CA PRO A 23 17.05 -17.37 -29.28
C PRO A 23 16.82 -17.52 -27.77
N GLU A 24 17.46 -16.69 -26.94
CA GLU A 24 17.23 -16.67 -25.49
C GLU A 24 15.83 -16.12 -25.20
N HIS A 25 15.48 -14.98 -25.79
CA HIS A 25 14.14 -14.40 -25.68
C HIS A 25 13.05 -15.37 -26.16
N ASP A 26 13.23 -15.99 -27.32
CA ASP A 26 12.25 -16.97 -27.84
C ASP A 26 12.04 -18.16 -26.91
N ALA A 27 13.11 -18.63 -26.25
CA ALA A 27 13.02 -19.73 -25.30
C ALA A 27 12.25 -19.31 -24.04
N ILE A 28 12.52 -18.11 -23.53
CA ILE A 28 11.82 -17.54 -22.37
C ILE A 28 10.35 -17.30 -22.71
N CYS A 29 10.02 -16.65 -23.83
CA CYS A 29 8.65 -16.43 -24.29
C CYS A 29 7.86 -17.74 -24.39
N ARG A 30 8.43 -18.80 -24.97
CA ARG A 30 7.76 -20.12 -25.06
C ARG A 30 7.54 -20.73 -23.67
N SER A 31 8.51 -20.61 -22.78
CA SER A 31 8.41 -21.15 -21.42
C SER A 31 7.40 -20.38 -20.57
N VAL A 32 7.36 -19.05 -20.69
CA VAL A 32 6.37 -18.19 -20.03
C VAL A 32 4.96 -18.48 -20.56
N ALA A 33 4.80 -18.63 -21.89
CA ALA A 33 3.53 -19.02 -22.48
C ALA A 33 3.05 -20.41 -22.02
N ALA A 34 3.98 -21.30 -21.66
CA ALA A 34 3.68 -22.59 -21.03
C ALA A 34 3.39 -22.50 -19.52
N GLY A 35 3.42 -21.29 -18.93
CA GLY A 35 3.07 -21.03 -17.53
C GLY A 35 4.26 -20.98 -16.56
N ILE A 36 5.50 -20.92 -17.04
CA ILE A 36 6.69 -20.86 -16.18
C ILE A 36 7.04 -19.40 -15.85
N THR A 37 7.08 -19.07 -14.56
CA THR A 37 7.54 -17.77 -14.07
C THR A 37 9.07 -17.69 -14.04
N TYR A 38 9.63 -16.64 -14.62
CA TYR A 38 11.06 -16.34 -14.58
C TYR A 38 11.35 -15.19 -13.63
N VAL A 39 12.35 -15.38 -12.76
CA VAL A 39 12.91 -14.32 -11.91
C VAL A 39 14.38 -14.19 -12.24
N VAL A 40 14.80 -12.99 -12.62
CA VAL A 40 16.13 -12.73 -13.15
C VAL A 40 16.83 -11.62 -12.37
N ALA A 41 18.17 -11.66 -12.41
CA ALA A 41 18.98 -10.64 -11.76
C ALA A 41 19.11 -9.44 -12.70
N ALA A 42 18.97 -8.22 -12.18
CA ALA A 42 19.14 -7.00 -12.97
C ALA A 42 20.55 -6.80 -13.54
N GLY A 43 21.56 -7.41 -12.91
CA GLY A 43 22.98 -7.22 -13.22
C GLY A 43 23.70 -6.39 -12.15
N ASN A 44 25.03 -6.33 -12.23
CA ASN A 44 25.90 -5.78 -11.17
C ASN A 44 26.90 -4.74 -11.70
N ASP A 45 26.45 -3.88 -12.62
CA ASP A 45 27.29 -2.95 -13.36
C ASP A 45 27.00 -1.48 -13.03
N SER A 46 26.22 -1.22 -11.98
CA SER A 46 25.81 0.13 -11.56
C SER A 46 25.23 0.96 -12.71
N THR A 47 24.49 0.32 -13.63
CA THR A 47 23.94 0.97 -14.83
C THR A 47 22.50 0.54 -15.09
N ASP A 48 21.95 0.97 -16.21
CA ASP A 48 20.57 0.70 -16.62
C ASP A 48 20.38 -0.78 -16.98
N ALA A 49 19.39 -1.44 -16.39
CA ALA A 49 19.06 -2.85 -16.60
C ALA A 49 18.60 -3.15 -18.04
N SER A 50 18.07 -2.16 -18.77
CA SER A 50 17.66 -2.27 -20.18
C SER A 50 18.77 -2.70 -21.13
N ARG A 51 20.04 -2.59 -20.68
CA ARG A 51 21.23 -2.96 -21.45
C ARG A 51 21.60 -4.43 -21.30
N PHE A 52 20.84 -5.20 -20.53
CA PHE A 52 21.15 -6.58 -20.19
C PHE A 52 19.96 -7.48 -20.48
N VAL A 53 20.20 -8.56 -21.20
CA VAL A 53 19.25 -9.65 -21.34
C VAL A 53 19.63 -10.80 -20.42
N PRO A 54 18.68 -11.46 -19.73
CA PRO A 54 17.22 -11.32 -19.89
C PRO A 54 16.59 -10.21 -19.03
N ALA A 55 17.35 -9.37 -18.32
CA ALA A 55 16.81 -8.36 -17.41
C ALA A 55 15.87 -7.33 -18.08
N ALA A 56 16.10 -7.05 -19.36
CA ALA A 56 15.28 -6.14 -20.17
C ALA A 56 14.01 -6.77 -20.74
N TYR A 57 13.77 -8.08 -20.57
CA TYR A 57 12.59 -8.72 -21.15
C TYR A 57 11.33 -8.44 -20.32
N GLU A 58 10.26 -8.01 -20.98
CA GLU A 58 9.00 -7.69 -20.30
C GLU A 58 8.31 -8.89 -19.64
N GLU A 59 8.54 -10.11 -20.12
CA GLU A 59 7.88 -11.29 -19.58
C GLU A 59 8.56 -11.91 -18.35
N VAL A 60 9.69 -11.36 -17.88
CA VAL A 60 10.39 -11.83 -16.68
C VAL A 60 10.18 -10.88 -15.49
N ILE A 61 10.50 -11.35 -14.29
CA ILE A 61 10.55 -10.53 -13.08
C ILE A 61 12.00 -10.14 -12.82
N THR A 62 12.34 -8.87 -13.04
CA THR A 62 13.72 -8.37 -12.91
C THR A 62 13.96 -7.77 -11.53
N VAL A 63 15.05 -8.20 -10.88
CA VAL A 63 15.28 -7.91 -9.46
C VAL A 63 16.59 -7.15 -9.24
N SER A 64 16.49 -5.94 -8.68
CA SER A 64 17.64 -5.16 -8.18
C SER A 64 18.02 -5.59 -6.75
N ALA A 65 19.19 -5.15 -6.27
CA ALA A 65 19.73 -5.56 -4.98
C ALA A 65 19.65 -4.47 -3.91
N LEU A 66 19.05 -4.82 -2.78
CA LEU A 66 19.14 -4.07 -1.53
C LEU A 66 20.38 -4.53 -0.76
N ALA A 67 21.09 -3.59 -0.15
CA ALA A 67 22.04 -3.89 0.91
C ALA A 67 21.32 -3.91 2.25
N ASP A 68 21.21 -5.11 2.83
CA ASP A 68 20.62 -5.35 4.15
C ASP A 68 21.67 -6.13 4.96
N THR A 69 22.13 -5.55 6.06
CA THR A 69 23.31 -6.02 6.81
C THR A 69 22.96 -6.79 8.08
N ASP A 70 21.71 -6.74 8.54
CA ASP A 70 21.27 -7.45 9.75
C ASP A 70 19.95 -8.23 9.59
N GLY A 71 19.34 -8.21 8.40
CA GLY A 71 18.08 -8.89 8.12
C GLY A 71 16.87 -8.17 8.71
N ARG A 72 17.01 -6.90 9.11
CA ARG A 72 15.98 -6.12 9.79
C ARG A 72 15.76 -4.81 9.05
N ARG A 73 14.53 -4.34 9.14
CA ARG A 73 14.14 -3.00 8.68
C ARG A 73 14.70 -1.93 9.63
N GLY A 74 15.08 -0.77 9.10
CA GLY A 74 15.36 0.45 9.86
C GLY A 74 16.70 1.13 9.58
N GLY A 75 17.49 0.63 8.62
CA GLY A 75 18.71 1.26 8.08
C GLY A 75 19.81 1.54 9.10
N SER A 76 19.80 0.81 10.21
CA SER A 76 20.70 1.00 11.36
C SER A 76 21.54 -0.24 11.65
N GLY A 77 21.54 -1.21 10.74
CA GLY A 77 22.37 -2.38 10.77
C GLY A 77 23.87 -2.03 10.74
N PRO A 78 24.72 -2.96 11.23
CA PRO A 78 26.13 -2.71 11.39
C PRO A 78 26.83 -2.69 10.03
N LEU A 79 27.81 -1.80 9.86
CA LEU A 79 28.63 -1.65 8.64
C LEU A 79 29.60 -2.83 8.41
N THR A 80 29.08 -4.05 8.35
CA THR A 80 29.82 -5.31 8.24
C THR A 80 29.94 -5.79 6.79
N CYS A 81 29.06 -5.31 5.91
CA CYS A 81 29.04 -5.73 4.53
C CYS A 81 30.10 -5.02 3.68
N LEU A 82 31.06 -5.79 3.17
CA LEU A 82 32.10 -5.33 2.25
C LEU A 82 31.98 -6.09 0.93
N THR A 83 31.74 -5.35 -0.15
CA THR A 83 31.62 -5.88 -1.51
C THR A 83 32.76 -5.38 -2.39
N SER A 84 32.81 -5.83 -3.64
CA SER A 84 33.73 -5.28 -4.65
C SER A 84 33.46 -3.80 -4.96
N ALA A 85 32.25 -3.30 -4.68
CA ALA A 85 31.88 -1.89 -4.81
C ALA A 85 32.18 -1.07 -3.53
N GLY A 86 32.85 -1.69 -2.55
CA GLY A 86 33.20 -1.09 -1.27
C GLY A 86 32.24 -1.46 -0.15
N ARG A 87 32.27 -0.69 0.94
CA ARG A 87 31.44 -0.94 2.12
C ARG A 87 30.00 -0.54 1.85
N GLU A 88 29.06 -1.46 2.02
CA GLU A 88 27.63 -1.15 1.90
C GLU A 88 27.11 -0.51 3.18
N ILE A 89 26.02 0.24 3.04
CA ILE A 89 25.25 0.79 4.16
C ILE A 89 23.97 -0.06 4.27
N ASP A 90 23.39 -0.10 5.46
CA ASP A 90 22.19 -0.87 5.74
C ASP A 90 20.92 -0.22 5.16
N ASP A 91 20.01 -1.06 4.67
CA ASP A 91 18.75 -0.73 3.97
C ASP A 91 18.87 0.31 2.85
N ILE A 92 19.99 0.33 2.12
CA ILE A 92 20.16 1.19 0.94
C ILE A 92 20.24 0.39 -0.35
N PHE A 93 20.09 1.08 -1.48
CA PHE A 93 20.34 0.50 -2.79
C PHE A 93 21.78 -0.01 -2.88
N ALA A 94 21.99 -1.28 -3.22
CA ALA A 94 23.33 -1.86 -3.25
C ALA A 94 24.15 -1.22 -4.37
N LYS A 95 25.37 -0.78 -4.05
CA LYS A 95 26.19 0.08 -4.94
C LYS A 95 26.43 -0.50 -6.34
N SER A 96 26.56 -1.81 -6.44
CA SER A 96 26.81 -2.50 -7.71
C SER A 96 25.54 -2.80 -8.52
N SER A 97 24.35 -2.71 -7.93
CA SER A 97 23.12 -3.13 -8.60
C SER A 97 22.83 -2.28 -9.84
N ASN A 98 22.35 -2.93 -10.90
CA ASN A 98 21.66 -2.24 -11.98
C ASN A 98 20.30 -1.73 -11.49
N ARG A 99 19.76 -0.74 -12.22
CA ARG A 99 18.55 0.05 -11.91
C ARG A 99 17.79 0.39 -13.19
N GLY A 100 16.71 1.16 -13.08
CA GLY A 100 15.97 1.68 -14.22
C GLY A 100 14.57 1.08 -14.35
N PRO A 101 13.84 1.48 -15.41
CA PRO A 101 12.41 1.20 -15.53
C PRO A 101 12.06 -0.29 -15.70
N ASP A 102 13.02 -1.12 -16.14
CA ASP A 102 12.82 -2.56 -16.28
C ASP A 102 12.87 -3.32 -14.95
N ILE A 103 13.21 -2.65 -13.83
CA ILE A 103 13.19 -3.29 -12.53
C ILE A 103 11.76 -3.45 -12.03
N ASP A 104 11.45 -4.68 -11.57
CA ASP A 104 10.17 -4.97 -10.96
C ASP A 104 10.16 -4.77 -9.46
N LEU A 105 11.23 -5.23 -8.82
CA LEU A 105 11.35 -5.37 -7.38
C LEU A 105 12.81 -5.17 -6.98
N ILE A 106 13.01 -4.64 -5.78
CA ILE A 106 14.27 -4.75 -5.05
C ILE A 106 14.14 -5.84 -3.97
N ALA A 107 15.21 -6.59 -3.74
CA ALA A 107 15.28 -7.57 -2.65
C ALA A 107 16.69 -7.69 -2.08
N PRO A 108 16.86 -8.19 -0.84
CA PRO A 108 18.18 -8.37 -0.22
C PRO A 108 19.15 -9.12 -1.12
N GLY A 109 20.26 -8.46 -1.45
CA GLY A 109 21.25 -8.95 -2.42
C GLY A 109 22.70 -8.70 -2.02
N ALA A 110 22.98 -7.82 -1.07
CA ALA A 110 24.34 -7.66 -0.55
C ALA A 110 24.56 -8.49 0.72
N CYS A 111 25.69 -9.18 0.78
CA CYS A 111 26.12 -9.94 1.95
C CYS A 111 25.13 -11.01 2.43
N ILE A 112 24.53 -11.70 1.47
CA ILE A 112 23.59 -12.79 1.71
C ILE A 112 24.35 -14.07 2.02
N LEU A 113 24.04 -14.68 3.16
CA LEU A 113 24.55 -15.99 3.57
C LEU A 113 23.73 -17.09 2.91
N SER A 114 24.39 -18.02 2.22
CA SER A 114 23.74 -19.22 1.68
C SER A 114 24.69 -20.41 1.68
N LEU A 115 24.21 -21.56 1.20
CA LEU A 115 25.00 -22.78 1.04
C LEU A 115 26.10 -22.57 -0.02
N ALA A 116 27.29 -23.06 0.28
CA ALA A 116 28.39 -23.14 -0.65
C ALA A 116 28.38 -24.49 -1.37
N ARG A 117 28.88 -24.53 -2.61
CA ARG A 117 29.08 -25.78 -3.35
C ARG A 117 30.04 -26.74 -2.61
N ASP A 118 31.08 -26.19 -2.01
CA ASP A 118 32.06 -26.97 -1.26
C ASP A 118 31.64 -27.04 0.22
N PRO A 119 31.24 -28.21 0.72
CA PRO A 119 30.81 -28.37 2.11
C PRO A 119 31.95 -28.19 3.12
N ALA A 120 33.21 -28.19 2.67
CA ALA A 120 34.37 -27.99 3.55
C ALA A 120 34.67 -26.51 3.85
N VAL A 121 34.01 -25.57 3.18
CA VAL A 121 34.16 -24.14 3.48
C VAL A 121 33.65 -23.86 4.89
N ALA A 122 34.47 -23.22 5.73
CA ALA A 122 34.15 -23.03 7.16
C ALA A 122 32.93 -22.12 7.42
N GLY A 123 32.54 -21.28 6.45
CA GLY A 123 31.52 -20.24 6.64
C GLY A 123 32.04 -19.05 7.46
N PRO A 124 31.28 -17.94 7.55
CA PRO A 124 31.57 -16.87 8.49
C PRO A 124 31.39 -17.34 9.95
N ALA A 125 31.96 -16.59 10.89
CA ALA A 125 31.86 -16.91 12.32
C ALA A 125 30.39 -17.06 12.75
N GLY A 126 30.08 -18.19 13.40
CA GLY A 126 28.72 -18.50 13.87
C GLY A 126 27.79 -19.14 12.84
N ALA A 127 28.22 -19.27 11.57
CA ALA A 127 27.47 -20.02 10.56
C ALA A 127 27.89 -21.51 10.50
N PRO A 128 27.00 -22.41 10.04
CA PRO A 128 27.36 -23.79 9.76
C PRO A 128 28.47 -23.92 8.70
N PRO A 129 29.32 -24.96 8.75
CA PRO A 129 30.20 -25.32 7.62
C PRO A 129 29.40 -25.54 6.34
N GLY A 130 30.05 -25.36 5.19
CA GLY A 130 29.41 -25.43 3.89
C GLY A 130 28.54 -24.21 3.57
N THR A 131 28.78 -23.07 4.22
CA THR A 131 28.08 -21.81 3.93
C THR A 131 29.05 -20.74 3.43
N LYS A 132 28.52 -19.76 2.70
CA LYS A 132 29.30 -18.62 2.18
C LYS A 132 28.42 -17.39 2.07
N VAL A 133 29.02 -16.24 2.36
CA VAL A 133 28.44 -14.91 2.10
C VAL A 133 28.79 -14.47 0.69
N MET A 134 27.78 -14.03 -0.06
CA MET A 134 27.91 -13.51 -1.43
C MET A 134 27.04 -12.27 -1.62
N SER A 135 27.39 -11.48 -2.63
CA SER A 135 26.68 -10.24 -2.96
C SER A 135 26.41 -10.15 -4.46
N GLY A 136 25.28 -9.55 -4.79
CA GLY A 136 24.85 -9.19 -6.13
C GLY A 136 23.35 -9.45 -6.34
N THR A 137 22.80 -8.92 -7.43
CA THR A 137 21.41 -9.16 -7.86
C THR A 137 21.10 -10.65 -8.10
N SER A 138 22.14 -11.46 -8.29
CA SER A 138 22.02 -12.93 -8.32
C SER A 138 21.61 -13.54 -6.97
N MET A 139 21.81 -12.85 -5.86
CA MET A 139 21.35 -13.24 -4.52
C MET A 139 19.95 -12.69 -4.22
N SER A 140 19.56 -11.57 -4.84
CA SER A 140 18.20 -11.01 -4.76
C SER A 140 17.18 -11.85 -5.53
N ALA A 141 17.52 -12.25 -6.76
CA ALA A 141 16.63 -13.04 -7.63
C ALA A 141 16.07 -14.32 -6.96
N PRO A 142 16.86 -15.19 -6.30
CA PRO A 142 16.32 -16.38 -5.63
C PRO A 142 15.39 -16.05 -4.45
N THR A 143 15.54 -14.90 -3.79
CA THR A 143 14.63 -14.44 -2.74
C THR A 143 13.25 -14.17 -3.31
N VAL A 144 13.18 -13.42 -4.42
CA VAL A 144 11.92 -13.16 -5.15
C VAL A 144 11.36 -14.45 -5.77
N ALA A 145 12.20 -15.35 -6.29
CA ALA A 145 11.76 -16.66 -6.77
C ALA A 145 11.12 -17.51 -5.67
N GLY A 146 11.66 -17.47 -4.45
CA GLY A 146 11.06 -18.10 -3.28
C GLY A 146 9.69 -17.52 -2.93
N ALA A 147 9.53 -16.19 -3.01
CA ALA A 147 8.23 -15.54 -2.82
C ALA A 147 7.22 -15.90 -3.92
N ALA A 148 7.65 -15.93 -5.19
CA ALA A 148 6.84 -16.40 -6.31
C ALA A 148 6.36 -17.84 -6.09
N ALA A 149 7.27 -18.73 -5.67
CA ALA A 149 6.93 -20.13 -5.38
C ALA A 149 5.95 -20.25 -4.20
N ARG A 150 6.11 -19.45 -3.16
CA ARG A 150 5.19 -19.40 -2.01
C ARG A 150 3.80 -18.90 -2.43
N TYR A 151 3.73 -17.85 -3.23
CA TYR A 151 2.47 -17.36 -3.80
C TYR A 151 1.79 -18.44 -4.66
N LEU A 152 2.53 -19.11 -5.55
CA LEU A 152 2.02 -20.19 -6.38
C LEU A 152 1.60 -21.44 -5.58
N ALA A 153 2.19 -21.68 -4.41
CA ALA A 153 1.75 -22.76 -3.52
C ALA A 153 0.33 -22.51 -2.97
N THR A 154 -0.02 -21.24 -2.75
CA THR A 154 -1.36 -20.82 -2.34
C THR A 154 -2.31 -20.70 -3.54
N TYR A 155 -1.81 -20.22 -4.68
CA TYR A 155 -2.57 -19.95 -5.90
C TYR A 155 -2.03 -20.77 -7.09
N PRO A 156 -2.21 -22.11 -7.09
CA PRO A 156 -1.73 -22.95 -8.17
C PRO A 156 -2.48 -22.59 -9.47
N GLY A 157 -1.75 -22.29 -10.53
CA GLY A 157 -2.30 -21.95 -11.84
C GLY A 157 -2.35 -20.46 -12.17
N THR A 158 -1.91 -19.57 -11.28
CA THR A 158 -1.70 -18.16 -11.64
C THR A 158 -0.67 -18.04 -12.77
N SER A 159 -0.97 -17.22 -13.78
CA SER A 159 -0.05 -16.99 -14.89
C SER A 159 1.22 -16.26 -14.43
N PRO A 160 2.34 -16.38 -15.15
CA PRO A 160 3.58 -15.66 -14.82
C PRO A 160 3.39 -14.15 -14.65
N ALA A 161 2.60 -13.52 -15.53
CA ALA A 161 2.25 -12.11 -15.43
C ALA A 161 1.45 -11.80 -14.14
N GLY A 162 0.50 -12.66 -13.77
CA GLY A 162 -0.24 -12.51 -12.52
C GLY A 162 0.65 -12.65 -11.28
N VAL A 163 1.66 -13.52 -11.32
CA VAL A 163 2.66 -13.63 -10.25
C VAL A 163 3.51 -12.35 -10.16
N ARG A 164 4.03 -11.85 -11.30
CA ARG A 164 4.78 -10.59 -11.37
C ARG A 164 3.98 -9.48 -10.71
N THR A 165 2.74 -9.28 -11.12
CA THR A 165 1.98 -8.19 -10.54
C THR A 165 1.67 -8.42 -9.07
N ALA A 166 1.29 -9.63 -8.65
CA ALA A 166 0.98 -9.89 -7.24
C ALA A 166 2.15 -9.55 -6.31
N LEU A 167 3.38 -9.90 -6.70
CA LEU A 167 4.57 -9.56 -5.93
C LEU A 167 4.86 -8.06 -5.93
N ARG A 168 4.84 -7.38 -7.09
CA ARG A 168 5.06 -5.92 -7.20
C ARG A 168 4.05 -5.13 -6.38
N ALA A 169 2.84 -5.62 -6.39
CA ALA A 169 1.72 -4.96 -5.80
C ALA A 169 1.82 -5.10 -4.25
N ALA A 170 2.27 -6.25 -3.73
CA ALA A 170 2.51 -6.46 -2.29
C ALA A 170 3.77 -5.76 -1.76
N ALA A 171 4.71 -5.43 -2.65
CA ALA A 171 5.97 -4.80 -2.30
C ALA A 171 5.81 -3.38 -1.73
N THR A 172 6.73 -3.02 -0.84
CA THR A 172 6.69 -1.79 -0.03
C THR A 172 7.85 -0.86 -0.34
N LEU A 173 7.87 0.33 0.25
CA LEU A 173 9.04 1.23 0.22
C LEU A 173 9.72 1.28 1.60
N ASP A 174 9.65 0.19 2.36
CA ASP A 174 10.20 0.09 3.71
C ASP A 174 11.72 -0.19 3.69
N TRP A 175 12.44 0.73 3.06
CA TRP A 175 13.91 0.84 2.99
C TRP A 175 14.26 2.31 2.72
N ALA A 176 15.55 2.66 2.66
CA ALA A 176 15.97 4.02 2.34
C ALA A 176 15.78 4.34 0.83
N ALA A 177 14.53 4.39 0.38
CA ALA A 177 14.10 4.57 -1.01
C ALA A 177 14.69 5.82 -1.70
N SER A 178 15.03 6.85 -0.94
CA SER A 178 15.73 8.04 -1.46
C SER A 178 17.15 7.78 -1.95
N THR A 179 17.70 6.59 -1.68
CA THR A 179 19.02 6.17 -2.15
C THR A 179 18.98 5.48 -3.52
N ASP A 180 17.78 5.28 -4.09
CA ASP A 180 17.65 4.79 -5.47
C ASP A 180 18.26 5.80 -6.46
N PRO A 181 19.26 5.41 -7.29
CA PRO A 181 20.00 6.39 -8.09
C PRO A 181 19.26 6.96 -9.30
N ASP A 182 18.12 6.41 -9.72
CA ASP A 182 17.36 6.90 -10.87
C ASP A 182 16.16 7.80 -10.51
N GLY A 183 15.84 7.92 -9.21
CA GLY A 183 14.76 8.76 -8.72
C GLY A 183 13.36 8.16 -8.83
N ASP A 184 13.24 6.89 -9.25
CA ASP A 184 11.99 6.11 -9.21
C ASP A 184 12.19 4.87 -8.33
N PRO A 185 11.96 4.97 -7.00
CA PRO A 185 12.40 3.93 -6.08
C PRO A 185 11.75 2.57 -6.31
N ASP A 186 12.59 1.55 -6.46
CA ASP A 186 12.17 0.16 -6.55
C ASP A 186 11.39 -0.29 -5.29
N ARG A 187 10.31 -1.03 -5.49
CA ARG A 187 9.53 -1.58 -4.36
C ARG A 187 10.20 -2.84 -3.80
N LEU A 188 10.42 -2.83 -2.48
CA LEU A 188 10.99 -3.93 -1.73
C LEU A 188 10.01 -5.08 -1.58
N LEU A 189 10.42 -6.26 -2.00
CA LEU A 189 9.68 -7.51 -1.83
C LEU A 189 9.14 -7.66 -0.38
N ASP A 190 7.83 -7.87 -0.25
CA ASP A 190 7.18 -8.20 1.03
C ASP A 190 6.46 -9.56 0.92
N VAL A 191 7.06 -10.58 1.53
CA VAL A 191 6.51 -11.94 1.53
C VAL A 191 5.23 -12.03 2.37
N ALA A 192 5.08 -11.23 3.43
CA ALA A 192 3.88 -11.26 4.25
C ALA A 192 2.66 -10.71 3.49
N GLY A 193 2.87 -9.76 2.58
CA GLY A 193 1.83 -9.17 1.74
C GLY A 193 1.18 -10.15 0.75
N VAL A 194 1.83 -11.29 0.48
CA VAL A 194 1.35 -12.30 -0.48
C VAL A 194 0.82 -13.58 0.19
N ASP A 195 0.86 -13.65 1.52
CA ASP A 195 0.40 -14.80 2.33
C ASP A 195 -1.08 -14.74 2.74
N GLY A 196 -1.78 -13.64 2.44
CA GLY A 196 -3.19 -13.45 2.79
C GLY A 196 -4.15 -13.94 1.71
N PRO A 197 -5.42 -14.24 2.07
CA PRO A 197 -6.45 -14.50 1.06
C PRO A 197 -6.62 -13.28 0.18
N VAL A 198 -6.70 -13.52 -1.13
CA VAL A 198 -7.14 -12.51 -2.07
C VAL A 198 -8.56 -12.07 -1.69
N ALA A 199 -8.71 -10.81 -1.32
CA ALA A 199 -9.99 -10.23 -0.97
C ALA A 199 -10.07 -8.78 -1.42
N LEU A 200 -11.31 -8.33 -1.57
CA LEU A 200 -11.66 -6.94 -1.69
C LEU A 200 -12.32 -6.53 -0.37
N ALA A 201 -11.93 -5.38 0.18
CA ALA A 201 -12.69 -4.74 1.23
C ALA A 201 -13.20 -3.40 0.71
N LEU A 202 -14.51 -3.19 0.82
CA LEU A 202 -15.20 -2.04 0.28
C LEU A 202 -16.04 -1.42 1.41
N TRP A 203 -15.95 -0.10 1.61
CA TRP A 203 -16.75 0.61 2.60
C TRP A 203 -17.00 2.07 2.18
N SER A 204 -18.00 2.71 2.79
CA SER A 204 -18.22 4.15 2.65
C SER A 204 -17.95 4.88 3.97
N SER A 205 -17.58 6.15 3.87
CA SER A 205 -17.44 7.04 5.02
C SER A 205 -18.09 8.39 4.70
N PRO A 206 -19.23 8.74 5.34
CA PRO A 206 -19.93 7.96 6.37
C PRO A 206 -20.69 6.72 5.83
N THR A 207 -21.18 5.87 6.74
CA THR A 207 -22.05 4.72 6.40
C THR A 207 -23.55 5.05 6.43
N GLU A 208 -23.91 6.23 6.95
CA GLU A 208 -25.27 6.76 6.95
C GLU A 208 -25.27 8.27 6.71
N LEU A 209 -26.27 8.77 5.99
CA LEU A 209 -26.57 10.18 5.81
C LEU A 209 -28.05 10.46 6.07
N ALA A 210 -28.36 11.63 6.63
CA ALA A 210 -29.73 12.05 6.86
C ALA A 210 -30.05 13.35 6.10
N PHE A 211 -31.20 13.37 5.44
CA PHE A 211 -31.72 14.49 4.66
C PHE A 211 -33.09 14.92 5.19
N GLY A 212 -33.31 16.23 5.24
CA GLY A 212 -34.61 16.82 5.59
C GLY A 212 -35.56 16.92 4.39
N SER A 213 -36.62 17.71 4.53
CA SER A 213 -37.54 18.00 3.43
C SER A 213 -36.90 18.90 2.36
N GLY A 214 -36.90 18.43 1.10
CA GLY A 214 -36.39 19.17 -0.06
C GLY A 214 -35.41 18.36 -0.91
N ALA A 215 -35.05 18.89 -2.08
CA ALA A 215 -33.97 18.31 -2.88
C ALA A 215 -32.63 18.61 -2.19
N ALA A 216 -31.76 17.61 -2.10
CA ALA A 216 -30.46 17.75 -1.45
C ALA A 216 -29.40 16.90 -2.13
N ASP A 217 -28.18 17.43 -2.20
CA ASP A 217 -27.01 16.76 -2.75
C ASP A 217 -26.00 16.46 -1.65
N ALA A 218 -25.26 15.37 -1.80
CA ALA A 218 -24.16 15.02 -0.90
C ALA A 218 -23.04 14.29 -1.64
N ALA A 219 -21.84 14.37 -1.07
CA ALA A 219 -20.66 13.61 -1.50
C ALA A 219 -20.23 12.67 -0.37
N VAL A 220 -20.02 11.40 -0.71
CA VAL A 220 -19.58 10.36 0.24
C VAL A 220 -18.30 9.72 -0.27
N ALA A 221 -17.31 9.57 0.59
CA ALA A 221 -16.11 8.83 0.24
C ALA A 221 -16.42 7.32 0.21
N VAL A 222 -16.06 6.66 -0.89
CA VAL A 222 -16.10 5.20 -1.05
C VAL A 222 -14.68 4.70 -1.14
N HIS A 223 -14.32 3.76 -0.28
CA HIS A 223 -12.98 3.22 -0.15
C HIS A 223 -12.95 1.76 -0.57
N LEU A 224 -11.91 1.38 -1.30
CA LEU A 224 -11.65 -0.01 -1.67
C LEU A 224 -10.19 -0.35 -1.36
N THR A 225 -9.95 -1.45 -0.66
CA THR A 225 -8.62 -2.06 -0.50
C THR A 225 -8.61 -3.46 -1.08
N ARG A 226 -7.41 -3.88 -1.51
CA ARG A 226 -7.13 -5.20 -2.09
C ARG A 226 -6.12 -5.90 -1.19
N SER A 227 -6.29 -7.18 -0.96
CA SER A 227 -5.33 -8.01 -0.21
C SER A 227 -4.88 -9.21 -1.03
N GLY A 228 -3.82 -9.88 -0.56
CA GLY A 228 -3.34 -11.14 -1.15
C GLY A 228 -2.72 -10.99 -2.54
N GLY A 229 -2.21 -9.79 -2.87
CA GLY A 229 -1.54 -9.57 -4.16
C GLY A 229 -2.48 -9.37 -5.36
N PHE A 230 -3.77 -9.12 -5.17
CA PHE A 230 -4.67 -8.91 -6.31
C PHE A 230 -4.50 -7.54 -6.97
N ASP A 231 -4.04 -7.54 -8.21
CA ASP A 231 -3.76 -6.35 -9.03
C ASP A 231 -4.77 -6.11 -10.16
N GLY A 232 -5.65 -7.09 -10.41
CA GLY A 232 -6.59 -7.05 -11.53
C GLY A 232 -7.58 -5.88 -11.46
N THR A 233 -8.20 -5.58 -12.61
CA THR A 233 -9.22 -4.54 -12.70
C THR A 233 -10.41 -4.86 -11.80
N VAL A 234 -10.80 -3.88 -10.98
CA VAL A 234 -12.03 -3.93 -10.18
C VAL A 234 -13.03 -2.98 -10.84
N THR A 235 -14.20 -3.50 -11.17
CA THR A 235 -15.34 -2.70 -11.63
C THR A 235 -16.24 -2.41 -10.44
N LEU A 236 -16.69 -1.17 -10.33
CA LEU A 236 -17.66 -0.77 -9.31
C LEU A 236 -18.99 -0.43 -9.98
N THR A 237 -20.06 -0.90 -9.35
CA THR A 237 -21.43 -0.58 -9.75
C THR A 237 -22.18 -0.02 -8.56
N VAL A 238 -23.04 0.97 -8.81
CA VAL A 238 -23.93 1.53 -7.80
C VAL A 238 -25.37 1.21 -8.14
N GLU A 239 -26.12 0.73 -7.16
CA GLU A 239 -27.56 0.50 -7.23
C GLU A 239 -28.23 1.40 -6.17
N ALA A 240 -29.18 2.23 -6.61
CA ALA A 240 -29.93 3.11 -5.73
C ALA A 240 -31.42 3.08 -6.09
N PRO A 241 -32.33 3.33 -5.12
CA PRO A 241 -33.75 3.50 -5.39
C PRO A 241 -34.00 4.66 -6.35
N SER A 242 -35.09 4.61 -7.11
CA SER A 242 -35.39 5.61 -8.16
C SER A 242 -35.52 7.06 -7.67
N ALA A 243 -35.73 7.27 -6.36
CA ALA A 243 -35.81 8.59 -5.75
C ALA A 243 -34.45 9.18 -5.34
N ILE A 244 -33.38 8.38 -5.45
CA ILE A 244 -32.00 8.75 -5.10
C ILE A 244 -31.14 8.59 -6.35
N GLY A 245 -30.66 9.70 -6.90
CA GLY A 245 -29.60 9.68 -7.90
C GLY A 245 -28.28 9.35 -7.21
N ALA A 246 -27.55 8.36 -7.73
CA ALA A 246 -26.26 7.95 -7.20
C ALA A 246 -25.29 7.74 -8.37
N THR A 247 -24.18 8.48 -8.39
CA THR A 247 -23.14 8.38 -9.43
C THR A 247 -21.77 8.41 -8.80
N LEU A 248 -20.88 7.54 -9.26
CA LEU A 248 -19.49 7.50 -8.84
C LEU A 248 -18.64 8.35 -9.80
N ASP A 249 -17.64 9.07 -9.27
CA ASP A 249 -16.57 9.67 -10.10
C ASP A 249 -15.88 8.58 -10.94
N ASP A 250 -15.25 8.94 -12.07
CA ASP A 250 -14.46 7.98 -12.85
C ASP A 250 -13.35 7.34 -12.00
N TRP A 251 -13.30 6.00 -11.99
CA TRP A 251 -12.31 5.25 -11.22
C TRP A 251 -11.20 4.75 -12.14
N THR A 252 -9.96 5.03 -11.76
CA THR A 252 -8.77 4.33 -12.27
C THR A 252 -8.00 3.74 -11.12
N LEU A 253 -7.71 2.44 -11.20
CA LEU A 253 -7.28 1.64 -10.07
C LEU A 253 -6.01 0.87 -10.47
N SER A 254 -4.84 1.44 -10.16
CA SER A 254 -3.54 0.82 -10.40
C SER A 254 -2.85 0.44 -9.07
N GLY A 255 -2.21 -0.74 -9.02
CA GLY A 255 -1.47 -1.25 -7.84
C GLY A 255 -2.33 -1.85 -6.70
N LEU A 256 -1.76 -2.17 -5.52
CA LEU A 256 -2.53 -2.60 -4.32
C LEU A 256 -2.88 -1.45 -3.37
N GLY A 257 -2.68 -0.20 -3.79
CA GLY A 257 -3.08 0.95 -2.97
C GLY A 257 -4.59 0.90 -2.67
N GLY A 258 -4.96 1.23 -1.44
CA GLY A 258 -6.35 1.59 -1.15
C GLY A 258 -6.72 2.81 -1.99
N VAL A 259 -7.84 2.74 -2.68
CA VAL A 259 -8.39 3.87 -3.44
C VAL A 259 -9.56 4.45 -2.69
N THR A 260 -9.70 5.76 -2.82
CA THR A 260 -10.89 6.49 -2.40
C THR A 260 -11.45 7.18 -3.63
N SER A 261 -12.75 7.05 -3.84
CA SER A 261 -13.50 7.81 -4.84
C SER A 261 -14.70 8.48 -4.20
N THR A 262 -15.32 9.39 -4.92
CA THR A 262 -16.50 10.11 -4.47
C THR A 262 -17.77 9.49 -5.06
N LEU A 263 -18.72 9.16 -4.20
CA LEU A 263 -20.10 8.91 -4.54
C LEU A 263 -20.88 10.22 -4.42
N HIS A 264 -21.40 10.70 -5.54
CA HIS A 264 -22.32 11.84 -5.59
C HIS A 264 -23.75 11.33 -5.47
N LEU A 265 -24.49 11.92 -4.54
CA LEU A 265 -25.88 11.59 -4.23
C LEU A 265 -26.75 12.81 -4.49
N SER A 266 -27.94 12.57 -5.03
CA SER A 266 -29.03 13.54 -5.12
C SER A 266 -30.31 12.88 -4.62
N VAL A 267 -30.97 13.51 -3.64
CA VAL A 267 -32.25 13.04 -3.09
C VAL A 267 -33.35 13.89 -3.68
N ALA A 268 -34.31 13.26 -4.37
CA ALA A 268 -35.45 13.97 -4.92
C ALA A 268 -36.36 14.51 -3.81
N ALA A 269 -36.94 15.70 -4.00
CA ALA A 269 -37.84 16.31 -3.03
C ALA A 269 -39.06 15.44 -2.68
N GLY A 270 -39.47 14.53 -3.57
CA GLY A 270 -40.55 13.57 -3.38
C GLY A 270 -40.11 12.19 -2.90
N ALA A 271 -38.86 12.01 -2.46
CA ALA A 271 -38.39 10.74 -1.90
C ALA A 271 -39.23 10.36 -0.67
N ALA A 272 -39.60 9.08 -0.55
CA ALA A 272 -40.42 8.63 0.58
C ALA A 272 -39.67 8.77 1.91
N THR A 273 -40.37 9.10 3.01
CA THR A 273 -39.78 9.08 4.35
C THR A 273 -39.29 7.68 4.69
N GLY A 274 -38.12 7.57 5.30
CA GLY A 274 -37.55 6.32 5.78
C GLY A 274 -36.11 6.09 5.33
N ASP A 275 -35.66 4.86 5.51
CA ASP A 275 -34.28 4.45 5.20
C ASP A 275 -34.24 3.85 3.80
N HIS A 276 -33.30 4.34 3.00
CA HIS A 276 -33.06 3.90 1.64
C HIS A 276 -31.65 3.36 1.53
N GLU A 277 -31.49 2.16 0.98
CA GLU A 277 -30.19 1.55 0.77
C GLU A 277 -29.60 1.94 -0.58
N VAL A 278 -28.41 2.53 -0.56
CA VAL A 278 -27.57 2.64 -1.76
C VAL A 278 -26.48 1.57 -1.67
N ARG A 279 -26.49 0.63 -2.60
CA ARG A 279 -25.54 -0.49 -2.63
C ARG A 279 -24.42 -0.18 -3.60
N ILE A 280 -23.19 -0.36 -3.14
CA ILE A 280 -22.01 -0.30 -4.00
C ILE A 280 -21.38 -1.69 -4.02
N ASP A 281 -21.23 -2.23 -5.22
CA ASP A 281 -20.68 -3.55 -5.49
C ASP A 281 -19.35 -3.42 -6.23
N ALA A 282 -18.35 -4.16 -5.77
CA ALA A 282 -17.08 -4.38 -6.43
C ALA A 282 -17.07 -5.78 -7.03
N ALA A 283 -16.68 -5.90 -8.30
CA ALA A 283 -16.51 -7.17 -8.98
C ALA A 283 -15.25 -7.18 -9.83
N THR A 284 -14.64 -8.36 -9.97
CA THR A 284 -13.46 -8.59 -10.82
C THR A 284 -13.77 -9.61 -11.91
N SER A 285 -12.96 -9.62 -12.98
CA SER A 285 -13.03 -10.68 -14.00
C SER A 285 -12.70 -12.08 -13.46
N THR A 286 -12.05 -12.16 -12.31
CA THR A 286 -11.71 -13.39 -11.61
C THR A 286 -12.81 -13.89 -10.65
N GLY A 287 -13.92 -13.15 -10.53
CA GLY A 287 -15.07 -13.54 -9.70
C GLY A 287 -14.99 -13.11 -8.22
N LEU A 288 -14.01 -12.28 -7.84
CA LEU A 288 -13.96 -11.68 -6.51
C LEU A 288 -15.01 -10.59 -6.40
N THR A 289 -15.70 -10.55 -5.26
CA THR A 289 -16.74 -9.56 -5.00
C THR A 289 -16.63 -8.96 -3.60
N ALA A 290 -16.95 -7.68 -3.47
CA ALA A 290 -17.21 -7.03 -2.18
C ALA A 290 -18.39 -6.09 -2.30
N ARG A 291 -19.10 -5.84 -1.19
CA ARG A 291 -20.27 -4.97 -1.15
C ARG A 291 -20.19 -4.06 0.08
N THR A 292 -20.58 -2.81 -0.10
CA THR A 292 -20.93 -1.90 1.00
C THR A 292 -22.33 -1.33 0.76
N THR A 293 -23.01 -1.00 1.86
CA THR A 293 -24.34 -0.37 1.82
C THR A 293 -24.28 0.95 2.58
N LEU A 294 -24.63 2.03 1.91
CA LEU A 294 -24.83 3.35 2.51
C LEU A 294 -26.32 3.52 2.81
N ILE A 295 -26.64 3.92 4.04
CA ILE A 295 -28.02 4.24 4.42
C ILE A 295 -28.29 5.73 4.18
N VAL A 296 -29.29 6.02 3.37
CA VAL A 296 -29.82 7.37 3.14
C VAL A 296 -31.15 7.48 3.85
N ARG A 297 -31.17 8.21 4.97
CA ARG A 297 -32.36 8.49 5.77
C ARG A 297 -33.03 9.77 5.28
N VAL A 298 -34.29 9.68 4.88
CA VAL A 298 -35.11 10.83 4.51
C VAL A 298 -36.13 11.10 5.61
N ASP A 299 -36.04 12.27 6.24
CA ASP A 299 -36.98 12.72 7.26
C ASP A 299 -37.78 13.94 6.78
N HIS A 300 -39.08 13.74 6.57
CA HIS A 300 -40.02 14.79 6.22
C HIS A 300 -40.73 15.40 7.43
N ALA A 301 -40.32 15.05 8.66
CA ALA A 301 -40.90 15.64 9.86
C ALA A 301 -40.76 17.18 9.79
N PRO A 302 -41.88 17.92 9.93
CA PRO A 302 -41.79 19.37 10.05
C PRO A 302 -40.96 19.70 11.30
N PRO A 303 -40.15 20.77 11.28
CA PRO A 303 -39.41 21.18 12.46
C PRO A 303 -40.39 21.35 13.61
N VAL A 304 -40.20 20.58 14.68
CA VAL A 304 -40.99 20.72 15.90
C VAL A 304 -40.59 22.05 16.51
N LEU A 305 -41.42 23.08 16.31
CA LEU A 305 -41.31 24.33 17.05
C LEU A 305 -41.62 24.02 18.52
N VAL A 306 -40.58 23.78 19.32
CA VAL A 306 -40.69 23.81 20.77
C VAL A 306 -40.89 25.27 21.16
N GLY A 307 -42.16 25.68 21.24
CA GLY A 307 -42.50 26.99 21.80
C GLY A 307 -41.90 27.14 23.21
N PRO A 308 -41.54 28.36 23.64
CA PRO A 308 -40.98 28.57 24.97
C PRO A 308 -41.92 27.96 26.00
N ARG A 309 -41.41 27.02 26.81
CA ARG A 309 -42.13 26.51 27.98
C ARG A 309 -42.55 27.73 28.79
N ARG A 310 -43.86 27.95 28.94
CA ARG A 310 -44.38 28.89 29.93
C ARG A 310 -43.95 28.38 31.30
N THR A 311 -42.84 28.88 31.81
CA THR A 311 -42.52 28.77 33.23
C THR A 311 -43.52 29.65 33.97
N THR A 312 -44.53 29.03 34.59
CA THR A 312 -45.25 29.66 35.69
C THR A 312 -44.22 30.00 36.76
N ALA A 313 -43.97 31.29 36.96
CA ALA A 313 -43.12 31.79 38.03
C ALA A 313 -43.73 31.35 39.37
N GLN A 314 -43.13 30.35 40.02
CA GLN A 314 -43.34 30.11 41.44
C GLN A 314 -42.74 31.30 42.19
N ALA A 315 -43.59 32.03 42.91
CA ALA A 315 -43.18 33.11 43.79
C ALA A 315 -42.22 32.57 44.87
N TRP A 316 -40.93 32.91 44.75
CA TRP A 316 -39.97 32.70 45.82
C TRP A 316 -40.25 33.71 46.93
N ARG A 317 -40.70 33.22 48.09
CA ARG A 317 -40.75 34.00 49.34
C ARG A 317 -39.32 34.29 49.77
N ALA A 318 -38.98 35.57 49.90
CA ALA A 318 -37.70 36.01 50.43
C ALA A 318 -37.62 35.69 51.94
N THR A 319 -36.71 34.80 52.31
CA THR A 319 -36.30 34.58 53.71
C THR A 319 -35.25 35.63 54.07
N ARG A 320 -35.52 36.42 55.12
CA ARG A 320 -34.62 37.44 55.66
C ARG A 320 -33.40 36.77 56.29
N CYS A 321 -32.20 37.26 55.98
CA CYS A 321 -31.01 37.03 56.80
C CYS A 321 -30.77 38.30 57.64
N ASP A 322 -30.88 38.14 58.95
CA ASP A 322 -30.57 39.17 59.94
C ASP A 322 -29.05 39.34 60.11
N SER A 323 -28.60 40.59 60.10
CA SER A 323 -27.23 41.02 60.39
C SER A 323 -27.03 41.20 61.91
N PRO A 324 -25.92 40.76 62.52
CA PRO A 324 -25.56 41.19 63.87
C PRO A 324 -24.80 42.53 63.84
N SER A 325 -25.13 43.40 64.80
CA SER A 325 -24.68 44.78 64.95
C SER A 325 -23.29 44.94 65.60
N MET A 326 -22.52 45.88 65.03
CA MET A 326 -21.52 46.80 65.61
C MET A 326 -20.80 46.49 66.94
N ALA A 327 -19.46 46.63 66.91
CA ALA A 327 -18.73 47.41 67.90
C ALA A 327 -17.49 48.09 67.27
N VAL A 328 -17.38 49.40 67.50
CA VAL A 328 -16.28 50.29 67.05
C VAL A 328 -15.25 50.46 68.19
N ARG A 329 -13.96 50.45 67.83
CA ARG A 329 -12.79 51.14 68.44
C ARG A 329 -11.56 50.59 67.69
N GLY A 330 -10.60 51.30 67.13
CA GLY A 330 -10.15 52.68 67.26
C GLY A 330 -8.61 52.65 67.30
N SER A 331 -7.97 53.46 66.44
CA SER A 331 -6.57 53.95 66.48
C SER A 331 -5.41 53.13 65.90
N GLY A 332 -4.51 53.87 65.21
CA GLY A 332 -3.09 53.58 65.03
C GLY A 332 -2.71 52.98 63.67
N SER A 333 -2.44 53.76 62.60
CA SER A 333 -1.24 54.55 62.30
C SER A 333 -0.22 53.84 61.39
N HIS A 334 0.24 54.59 60.39
CA HIS A 334 1.49 54.47 59.62
C HIS A 334 1.58 53.59 58.36
N SER A 335 1.65 54.33 57.25
CA SER A 335 2.02 54.08 55.85
C SER A 335 3.43 53.47 55.63
N PRO A 336 3.98 53.45 54.39
CA PRO A 336 3.68 52.54 53.28
C PRO A 336 5.02 51.94 52.71
N THR A 337 4.98 51.37 51.50
CA THR A 337 6.08 50.94 50.57
C THR A 337 5.98 49.44 50.29
N GLY A 338 6.13 48.94 49.07
CA GLY A 338 6.55 49.54 47.81
C GLY A 338 6.19 48.63 46.63
N SER A 339 6.39 49.22 45.45
CA SER A 339 5.99 48.84 44.10
C SER A 339 6.43 47.48 43.53
N PRO A 340 5.93 47.10 42.33
CA PRO A 340 5.89 45.74 41.82
C PRO A 340 6.95 45.41 40.74
N ARG A 341 6.87 44.15 40.29
CA ARG A 341 7.33 43.55 39.00
C ARG A 341 8.75 42.96 38.96
N PRO A 342 9.00 42.02 38.02
CA PRO A 342 8.14 41.47 36.97
C PRO A 342 7.45 40.16 37.31
#